data_AF-W1YL32-F1
#
_entry.id   AF-W1YL32-F1
#
_cell.length_a   1.000
_cell.length_b   1.000
_cell.length_c   1.000
_cell.angle_alpha   90.00
_cell.angle_beta   90.00
_cell.angle_gamma   90.00
#
_symmetry.space_group_name_H-M   'P 1'
#
loop_
_entity.id
_entity.type
_entity.pdbx_description
1 polymer ?
#
loop_
_entity_poly.entity_id
_entity_poly.type
_entity_poly.pdbx_seq_one_letter_code
_entity_poly.pdbx_strand_id
1 'polypeptide(L)' 'DFDALINSLNEAQAGDVVLFHGCCHNPTGIDPTLEQWQTLAQLSVEKGWLPLFDFAYQGFARGLEEDAEGLRAFAAMHKE' A
#
# COMPACT_ATOMS: atom_id res chain seq x y z
N ASP A 1 -11.17 7.85 5.04
CA ASP A 1 -11.84 6.66 5.58
C ASP A 1 -11.34 5.45 4.80
N PHE A 2 -10.98 4.36 5.49
CA PHE A 2 -10.40 3.17 4.87
C PHE A 2 -11.43 2.42 4.01
N ASP A 3 -12.69 2.37 4.44
CA ASP A 3 -13.76 1.71 3.67
C ASP A 3 -13.98 2.40 2.32
N ALA A 4 -13.90 3.74 2.28
CA ALA A 4 -13.97 4.49 1.04
C ALA A 4 -12.80 4.19 0.10
N LEU A 5 -11.57 4.04 0.63
CA LEU A 5 -10.40 3.62 -0.15
C LEU A 5 -10.63 2.24 -0.77
N ILE A 6 -11.09 1.27 0.02
CA ILE A 6 -11.38 -0.09 -0.46
C ILE A 6 -12.45 -0.07 -1.55
N ASN A 7 -13.52 0.71 -1.38
CA ASN A 7 -14.55 0.85 -2.41
C ASN A 7 -13.99 1.41 -3.71
N SER A 8 -13.17 2.46 -3.66
CA SER A 8 -12.52 3.00 -4.86
C SER A 8 -11.57 2.00 -5.53
N LEU A 9 -10.78 1.26 -4.76
CA LEU A 9 -9.86 0.25 -5.30
C LEU A 9 -10.59 -0.99 -5.87
N ASN A 10 -11.84 -1.22 -5.48
CA ASN A 10 -12.68 -2.26 -6.09
C ASN A 10 -13.13 -1.90 -7.52
N GLU A 11 -13.10 -0.62 -7.89
CA GLU A 11 -13.44 -0.13 -9.23
C GLU A 11 -12.23 -0.14 -10.18
N ALA A 12 -11.00 -0.25 -9.65
CA ALA A 12 -9.78 -0.37 -10.45
C ALA A 12 -9.79 -1.68 -11.26
N GLN A 13 -9.26 -1.62 -12.48
CA GLN A 13 -9.23 -2.74 -13.41
C GLN A 13 -7.90 -3.47 -13.37
N ALA A 14 -7.89 -4.74 -13.80
CA ALA A 14 -6.65 -5.49 -13.92
C ALA A 14 -5.67 -4.79 -14.88
N GLY A 15 -4.41 -4.65 -14.46
CA GLY A 15 -3.37 -3.93 -15.17
C GLY A 15 -3.32 -2.42 -14.91
N ASP A 16 -4.29 -1.83 -14.20
CA ASP A 16 -4.16 -0.46 -13.70
C ASP A 16 -2.99 -0.37 -12.71
N VAL A 17 -2.40 0.81 -12.58
CA VAL A 17 -1.34 1.08 -11.60
C VAL A 17 -1.91 1.89 -10.44
N VAL A 18 -1.69 1.41 -9.21
CA VAL A 18 -2.09 2.10 -7.98
C VAL A 18 -0.85 2.57 -7.26
N LEU A 19 -0.70 3.89 -7.11
CA LEU A 19 0.41 4.50 -6.39
C LEU A 19 0.11 4.58 -4.89
N PHE A 20 1.00 4.02 -4.08
CA PHE A 20 1.02 4.15 -2.64
C PHE A 20 2.24 4.94 -2.18
N HIS A 21 2.06 5.78 -1.16
CA HIS A 21 3.19 6.27 -0.36
C HIS A 21 3.55 5.18 0.65
N GLY A 22 4.79 4.65 0.62
CA GLY A 22 5.19 3.49 1.42
C GLY A 22 5.20 3.73 2.93
N CYS A 23 5.45 4.97 3.34
CA CYS A 23 5.29 5.48 4.70
C CYS A 23 5.18 7.01 4.65
N CYS A 24 4.87 7.63 5.78
CA CYS A 24 4.85 9.09 5.94
C CYS A 24 4.01 9.77 4.86
N HIS A 25 2.77 9.33 4.63
CA HIS A 25 1.95 9.82 3.53
C HIS A 25 1.92 11.36 3.49
N ASN A 26 2.43 11.94 2.41
CA ASN A 26 2.42 13.39 2.21
C ASN A 26 1.13 13.82 1.50
N PRO A 27 0.33 14.77 2.04
CA PRO A 27 0.64 15.70 3.14
C PRO A 27 0.05 15.33 4.50
N THR A 28 -0.71 14.24 4.60
CA THR A 28 -1.56 13.99 5.78
C THR A 28 -0.80 13.44 6.99
N GLY A 29 0.34 12.80 6.79
CA GLY A 29 1.07 12.03 7.80
C GLY A 29 0.33 10.78 8.31
N ILE A 30 -0.74 10.37 7.63
CA ILE A 30 -1.57 9.22 8.05
C ILE A 30 -1.25 8.03 7.15
N ASP A 31 -0.66 7.00 7.75
CA ASP A 31 -0.34 5.75 7.09
C ASP A 31 -1.38 4.67 7.44
N PRO A 32 -1.64 3.69 6.54
CA PRO A 32 -2.41 2.50 6.89
C PRO A 32 -1.75 1.72 8.02
N THR A 33 -2.56 1.04 8.84
CA THR A 33 -2.05 0.04 9.79
C THR A 33 -1.49 -1.17 9.05
N LEU A 34 -0.71 -2.02 9.73
CA LEU A 34 -0.21 -3.27 9.14
C LEU A 34 -1.34 -4.17 8.62
N GLU A 35 -2.44 -4.28 9.37
CA GLU A 35 -3.62 -5.07 8.99
C GLU A 35 -4.30 -4.49 7.72
N GLN A 36 -4.35 -3.16 7.62
CA GLN A 36 -4.85 -2.47 6.44
C GLN A 36 -3.94 -2.69 5.23
N TRP A 37 -2.62 -2.64 5.42
CA TRP A 37 -1.66 -2.96 4.35
C TRP A 37 -1.80 -4.39 3.85
N GLN A 38 -1.97 -5.37 4.74
CA GLN A 38 -2.22 -6.76 4.37
C GLN A 38 -3.53 -6.92 3.58
N THR A 39 -4.58 -6.20 3.97
CA THR A 39 -5.85 -6.16 3.24
C THR A 39 -5.66 -5.59 1.83
N LEU A 40 -4.90 -4.50 1.69
CA LEU A 40 -4.62 -3.88 0.39
C LEU A 40 -3.79 -4.79 -0.52
N ALA A 41 -2.79 -5.50 0.02
CA ALA A 41 -1.98 -6.46 -0.72
C ALA A 41 -2.78 -7.68 -1.19
N GLN A 42 -3.74 -8.15 -0.39
CA GLN A 42 -4.65 -9.21 -0.82
C GLN A 42 -5.56 -8.71 -1.95
N LEU A 43 -6.11 -7.50 -1.81
CA LEU A 43 -6.99 -6.90 -2.81
C LEU A 43 -6.28 -6.66 -4.15
N SER A 44 -5.00 -6.27 -4.14
CA SER A 44 -4.23 -6.04 -5.37
C SER A 44 -4.11 -7.29 -6.22
N VAL A 45 -3.80 -8.43 -5.60
CA VAL A 45 -3.73 -9.72 -6.27
C VAL A 45 -5.11 -10.15 -6.78
N GLU A 46 -6.15 -10.00 -5.96
CA GLU A 46 -7.52 -10.38 -6.33
C GLU A 46 -8.07 -9.59 -7.52
N LYS A 47 -7.73 -8.30 -7.61
CA LYS A 47 -8.19 -7.40 -8.69
C LYS A 47 -7.22 -7.33 -9.86
N GLY A 48 -5.98 -7.74 -9.68
CA GLY A 48 -4.95 -7.77 -10.73
C GLY A 48 -4.41 -6.40 -11.11
N TRP A 49 -4.59 -5.36 -10.31
CA TRP A 49 -3.90 -4.09 -10.49
C TRP A 49 -2.50 -4.13 -9.86
N LEU A 50 -1.59 -3.32 -10.39
CA LEU A 50 -0.18 -3.31 -10.03
C LEU A 50 0.12 -2.23 -8.98
N PRO A 51 0.65 -2.60 -7.80
CA PRO A 51 1.07 -1.63 -6.80
C PRO A 51 2.38 -0.95 -7.23
N LEU A 52 2.41 0.39 -7.17
CA LEU A 52 3.62 1.19 -7.31
C LEU A 52 3.87 1.91 -5.99
N PHE A 53 5.10 1.92 -5.50
CA PHE A 53 5.47 2.58 -4.25
C PHE A 53 6.34 3.80 -4.50
N ASP A 54 5.88 4.96 -4.02
CA ASP A 54 6.75 6.10 -3.70
C ASP A 54 7.19 5.95 -2.23
N PHE A 55 8.49 5.73 -2.02
CA PHE A 55 9.04 5.42 -0.70
C PHE A 55 10.18 6.36 -0.32
N ALA A 56 9.92 7.67 -0.43
CA ALA A 56 10.91 8.72 -0.22
C ALA A 56 11.35 8.93 1.26
N TYR A 57 10.60 8.41 2.23
CA TYR A 57 10.74 8.77 3.66
C TYR A 57 11.06 7.59 4.59
N GLN A 58 11.57 6.47 4.08
CA GLN A 58 11.90 5.31 4.92
C GLN A 58 12.83 5.71 6.09
N GLY A 59 12.40 5.42 7.32
CA GLY A 59 13.11 5.73 8.56
C GLY A 59 12.66 7.02 9.25
N PHE A 60 11.67 7.74 8.70
CA PHE A 60 11.19 9.02 9.26
C PHE A 60 9.91 8.89 10.09
N ALA A 61 9.17 7.77 10.00
CA ALA A 61 7.97 7.56 10.81
C ALA A 61 8.28 6.75 12.09
N ARG A 62 8.44 5.44 11.95
CA ARG A 62 8.57 4.49 13.07
C ARG A 62 9.94 3.82 13.13
N GLY A 63 10.67 3.76 12.02
CA GLY A 63 11.98 3.13 11.92
C GLY A 63 12.20 2.52 10.54
N LEU A 64 13.45 2.15 10.21
CA LEU A 64 13.76 1.62 8.87
C LEU A 64 13.01 0.33 8.54
N GLU A 65 12.77 -0.51 9.53
CA GLU A 65 12.14 -1.82 9.37
C GLU A 65 10.61 -1.71 9.39
N GLU A 66 10.10 -0.92 10.34
CA GLU A 66 8.68 -0.67 10.54
C GLU A 66 8.07 0.09 9.36
N ASP A 67 8.79 1.09 8.83
CA ASP A 67 8.31 1.88 7.69
C ASP A 67 8.22 1.02 6.41
N ALA A 68 8.96 -0.09 6.34
CA ALA A 68 8.94 -1.02 5.21
C ALA A 68 7.88 -2.12 5.33
N GLU A 69 7.13 -2.20 6.43
CA GLU A 69 6.12 -3.25 6.67
C GLU A 69 5.07 -3.31 5.55
N GLY A 70 4.55 -2.16 5.10
CA GLY A 70 3.57 -2.07 4.02
C GLY A 70 4.11 -2.60 2.70
N LEU A 71 5.29 -2.11 2.28
CA LEU A 71 5.96 -2.59 1.06
C LEU A 71 6.20 -4.12 1.10
N ARG A 72 6.65 -4.63 2.25
CA ARG A 72 6.92 -6.07 2.44
C ARG A 72 5.65 -6.92 2.38
N ALA A 73 4.51 -6.39 2.81
CA ALA A 73 3.23 -7.09 2.69
C ALA A 73 2.86 -7.35 1.22
N PHE A 74 3.03 -6.38 0.34
CA PHE A 74 2.81 -6.56 -1.11
C PHE A 74 3.88 -7.46 -1.74
N ALA A 75 5.15 -7.25 -1.41
CA ALA A 75 6.25 -8.06 -1.94
C ALA A 75 6.15 -9.55 -1.57
N ALA A 76 5.47 -9.90 -0.47
CA ALA A 76 5.21 -11.28 -0.10
C ALA A 76 4.14 -11.97 -0.97
N MET A 77 3.29 -11.19 -1.66
CA MET A 77 2.15 -11.69 -2.43
C MET A 77 2.36 -11.59 -3.95
N HIS A 78 3.08 -10.57 -4.41
CA HIS A 78 3.44 -10.37 -5.82
C HIS A 78 4.75 -11.06 -6.17
N LYS A 79 4.85 -11.65 -7.38
CA LYS A 79 6.04 -12.42 -7.83
C LYS A 79 6.81 -11.76 -8.95
N GLU A 80 6.18 -10.82 -9.64
CA GLU A 80 6.81 -9.93 -10.61
C GLU A 80 8.09 -9.26 -10.09
#